data_AF-A0A956C6Z3-F1
#
_entry.id   AF-A0A956C6Z3-F1
#
_cell.length_a   1.000
_cell.length_b   1.000
_cell.length_c   1.000
_cell.angle_alpha   90.00
_cell.angle_beta   90.00
_cell.angle_gamma   90.00
#
_symmetry.space_group_name_H-M   'P 1'
#
loop_
_entity.id
_entity.type
_entity.pdbx_description
1 polymer ?
#
loop_
_entity_poly.entity_id
_entity_poly.type
_entity_poly.pdbx_seq_one_letter_code
_entity_poly.pdbx_strand_id
1 'polypeptide(L)'
;MRNALRLLLPLVAVAAASAGAAGCSSTADDAATSEAAQTEEELAVAALRVLGAKVQGEERNEATCHQCHDPNRLTIRKWAEDYKKTMEIVSDESKTAEERINAMRRDPSDPGSSFAPAKLGIMTAGSHLGLGANVSPDRHPITHKQGKLLASLFEGREEAYRQFRQDTLMPIETNYDRLTPSEFETVMRWIDSGLPKLEELLPEDPRPTTCTDDFAGLAEHVRAVRSTSWASANRDARMPMFGCAANADPLECFGQKTADGKTIFPTSNEVTYGKSWAKNGDTFRVLRELDYKTFFWTRTSADGRFVANGGGPRTDGARAVISDLAAALDPEGPKVRDILASASYDPDFFPGNQGFMFQGTSKAGAFCSMSLLTNPATTKVSFDEPECTKLDSVGLYQTVGQVSGDNSISDIFVVNSKFASDNPGLTASDHDLQLTAGPDAAVKVHVGVALGNDADAGYQIMQHVELKTPFRGDTMMSRTGLLLGSRVAGEHGALGYHVDKLTYQRGDDGYKFSLRTLGRICMPGNKANFSFDERFLTTHHYLTREDFESDEAYEPYKAQGAADIYVADFVTGKKERVTRMMPGQFAIFPHFRSDGWLYFMVRDANTKKEYIVASDVALRATRANP
;
A
#
# COMPACT_ATOMS: atom_id res chain seq x y z
N MET A 1 -49.30 -44.34 -24.54
CA MET A 1 -50.12 -45.52 -24.16
C MET A 1 -50.57 -45.37 -22.71
N ARG A 2 -51.89 -45.29 -22.50
CA ARG A 2 -52.72 -45.58 -21.29
C ARG A 2 -52.33 -44.88 -19.96
N ASN A 3 -53.09 -43.85 -19.50
CA ASN A 3 -54.35 -43.89 -18.71
C ASN A 3 -54.17 -44.63 -17.34
N ALA A 4 -54.61 -44.17 -16.16
CA ALA A 4 -55.76 -43.34 -15.77
C ALA A 4 -55.54 -42.82 -14.31
N LEU A 5 -55.91 -41.59 -13.97
CA LEU A 5 -57.19 -41.18 -13.34
C LEU A 5 -57.33 -41.49 -11.83
N ARG A 6 -57.42 -40.45 -10.99
CA ARG A 6 -58.49 -40.29 -9.98
C ARG A 6 -58.55 -38.85 -9.45
N LEU A 7 -59.55 -38.12 -9.96
CA LEU A 7 -60.18 -36.97 -9.31
C LEU A 7 -60.94 -37.45 -8.07
N LEU A 8 -60.93 -36.65 -7.00
CA LEU A 8 -62.06 -36.41 -6.10
C LEU A 8 -61.77 -35.16 -5.23
N LEU A 9 -62.44 -34.06 -5.57
CA LEU A 9 -62.85 -32.96 -4.68
C LEU A 9 -64.39 -33.03 -4.59
N PRO A 10 -65.10 -32.29 -3.71
CA PRO A 10 -64.64 -31.30 -2.72
C PRO A 10 -65.26 -31.49 -1.31
N LEU A 11 -64.71 -30.84 -0.29
CA LEU A 11 -65.56 -30.26 0.76
C LEU A 11 -64.92 -29.00 1.33
N VAL A 12 -65.75 -27.95 1.32
CA VAL A 12 -65.49 -26.58 1.73
C VAL A 12 -65.41 -26.53 3.26
N ALA A 13 -64.33 -25.96 3.80
CA ALA A 13 -64.30 -25.43 5.15
C ALA A 13 -63.64 -24.05 5.12
N VAL A 14 -64.47 -23.03 5.31
CA VAL A 14 -64.07 -21.64 5.54
C VAL A 14 -63.50 -21.55 6.95
N ALA A 15 -62.24 -21.19 7.07
CA ALA A 15 -61.65 -20.70 8.31
C ALA A 15 -60.76 -19.51 7.98
N ALA A 16 -61.16 -18.35 8.50
CA ALA A 16 -60.39 -17.12 8.46
C ALA A 16 -59.09 -17.31 9.27
N ALA A 17 -57.95 -17.01 8.64
CA ALA A 17 -56.69 -16.81 9.35
C ALA A 17 -55.96 -15.61 8.74
N SER A 18 -55.76 -14.64 9.62
CA SER A 18 -55.04 -13.39 9.49
C SER A 18 -53.71 -13.49 8.75
N ALA A 19 -53.45 -12.50 7.90
CA ALA A 19 -52.14 -12.18 7.37
C ALA A 19 -51.14 -11.93 8.50
N GLY A 20 -50.11 -12.76 8.57
CA GLY A 20 -48.92 -12.57 9.40
C GLY A 20 -47.69 -12.70 8.50
N ALA A 21 -47.27 -11.60 7.90
CA ALA A 21 -45.96 -11.50 7.27
C ALA A 21 -44.90 -11.45 8.38
N ALA A 22 -44.25 -12.58 8.65
CA ALA A 22 -43.00 -12.62 9.41
C ALA A 22 -41.83 -12.35 8.44
N GLY A 23 -41.71 -11.10 8.00
CA GLY A 23 -40.45 -10.57 7.48
C GLY A 23 -39.66 -10.03 8.66
N CYS A 24 -38.67 -10.79 9.14
CA CYS A 24 -37.67 -10.25 10.06
C CYS A 24 -36.70 -9.37 9.26
N SER A 25 -37.14 -8.14 9.03
CA SER A 25 -36.31 -6.97 8.80
C SER A 25 -35.50 -6.71 10.06
N SER A 26 -34.18 -6.91 10.03
CA SER A 26 -33.29 -6.43 11.10
C SER A 26 -33.06 -4.92 10.90
N THR A 27 -34.10 -4.14 11.18
CA THR A 27 -34.00 -2.72 11.56
C THR A 27 -34.36 -2.66 13.04
N ALA A 28 -33.42 -3.06 13.89
CA ALA A 28 -33.43 -2.70 15.29
C ALA A 28 -32.50 -1.49 15.42
N ASP A 29 -33.07 -0.31 15.23
CA ASP A 29 -32.53 0.91 15.83
C ASP A 29 -32.40 0.66 17.33
N ASP A 30 -31.14 0.68 17.78
CA ASP A 30 -30.64 1.06 19.10
C ASP A 30 -31.57 0.82 20.31
N ALA A 31 -31.23 -0.22 21.08
CA ALA A 31 -31.47 -0.19 22.52
C ALA A 31 -30.78 1.06 23.08
N ALA A 32 -31.57 1.96 23.66
CA ALA A 32 -31.14 3.22 24.22
C ALA A 32 -29.90 3.06 25.14
N THR A 33 -28.77 3.63 24.74
CA THR A 33 -27.67 3.96 25.63
C THR A 33 -28.12 5.10 26.55
N SER A 34 -28.95 4.78 27.55
CA SER A 34 -29.11 5.68 28.68
C SER A 34 -27.75 5.82 29.37
N GLU A 35 -27.39 7.04 29.77
CA GLU A 35 -26.24 7.45 30.60
C GLU A 35 -26.14 6.74 31.98
N ALA A 36 -26.85 5.62 32.17
CA ALA A 36 -26.64 4.75 33.33
C ALA A 36 -25.17 4.32 33.37
N ALA A 37 -24.57 4.45 34.57
CA ALA A 37 -23.14 4.36 34.85
C ALA A 37 -22.51 3.05 34.35
N GLN A 38 -22.19 2.99 33.06
CA GLN A 38 -21.36 1.97 32.46
C GLN A 38 -19.99 2.03 33.16
N THR A 39 -19.55 0.91 33.70
CA THR A 39 -18.22 0.81 34.31
C THR A 39 -17.13 1.06 33.26
N GLU A 40 -15.93 1.45 33.71
CA GLU A 40 -14.78 1.61 32.81
C GLU A 40 -14.49 0.33 32.00
N GLU A 41 -14.68 -0.83 32.62
CA GLU A 41 -14.49 -2.14 31.99
C GLU A 41 -15.55 -2.41 30.92
N GLU A 42 -16.83 -2.18 31.21
CA GLU A 42 -17.90 -2.34 30.22
C GLU A 42 -17.73 -1.39 29.02
N LEU A 43 -17.28 -0.16 29.26
CA LEU A 43 -16.99 0.81 28.20
C LEU A 43 -15.80 0.36 27.34
N ALA A 44 -14.72 -0.09 27.98
CA ALA A 44 -13.54 -0.58 27.28
C ALA A 44 -13.85 -1.83 26.44
N VAL A 45 -14.57 -2.81 26.99
CA VAL A 45 -14.98 -4.02 26.24
C VAL A 45 -15.88 -3.66 25.06
N ALA A 46 -16.85 -2.75 25.26
CA ALA A 46 -17.72 -2.30 24.18
C ALA A 46 -16.93 -1.61 23.06
N ALA A 47 -16.03 -0.69 23.39
CA ALA A 47 -15.17 0.00 22.42
C ALA A 47 -14.24 -0.98 21.70
N LEU A 48 -13.61 -1.91 22.42
CA LEU A 48 -12.73 -2.95 21.84
C LEU A 48 -13.49 -3.87 20.88
N ARG A 49 -14.75 -4.22 21.20
CA ARG A 49 -15.62 -5.00 20.32
C ARG A 49 -15.96 -4.23 19.04
N VAL A 50 -16.27 -2.93 19.15
CA VAL A 50 -16.50 -2.05 17.99
C VAL A 50 -15.25 -1.95 17.10
N LEU A 51 -14.06 -1.89 17.70
CA LEU A 51 -12.81 -1.83 16.95
C LEU A 51 -12.37 -3.18 16.37
N GLY A 52 -13.02 -4.29 16.74
CA GLY A 52 -12.61 -5.63 16.35
C GLY A 52 -11.31 -6.09 17.00
N ALA A 53 -10.99 -5.58 18.19
CA ALA A 53 -9.87 -6.06 18.97
C ALA A 53 -10.16 -7.46 19.53
N LYS A 54 -9.11 -8.27 19.73
CA LYS A 54 -9.25 -9.62 20.28
C LYS A 54 -9.23 -9.55 21.81
N VAL A 55 -10.40 -9.42 22.41
CA VAL A 55 -10.58 -9.45 23.87
C VAL A 55 -10.65 -10.91 24.33
N GLN A 56 -9.96 -11.25 25.42
CA GLN A 56 -9.95 -12.61 25.93
C GLN A 56 -11.37 -13.05 26.34
N GLY A 57 -11.82 -14.21 25.83
CA GLY A 57 -13.14 -14.77 26.14
C GLY A 57 -14.29 -14.25 25.28
N GLU A 58 -14.02 -13.34 24.34
CA GLU A 58 -15.00 -12.78 23.42
C GLU A 58 -14.77 -13.31 22.00
N GLU A 59 -15.85 -13.53 21.24
CA GLU A 59 -15.75 -13.74 19.80
C GLU A 59 -15.39 -12.42 19.12
N ARG A 60 -14.42 -12.47 18.21
CA ARG A 60 -13.98 -11.28 17.48
C ARG A 60 -15.07 -10.87 16.49
N ASN A 61 -15.47 -9.60 16.54
CA ASN A 61 -16.31 -9.04 15.48
C ASN A 61 -15.47 -8.81 14.22
N GLU A 62 -15.57 -9.74 13.28
CA GLU A 62 -14.86 -9.70 11.99
C GLU A 62 -15.34 -8.57 11.06
N ALA A 63 -16.48 -7.91 11.32
CA ALA A 63 -17.06 -6.90 10.41
C ALA A 63 -16.51 -5.47 10.58
N THR A 64 -15.42 -5.27 11.32
CA THR A 64 -14.98 -3.94 11.80
C THR A 64 -13.55 -3.58 11.35
N CYS A 65 -12.86 -2.67 12.07
CA CYS A 65 -11.53 -2.15 11.72
C CYS A 65 -10.45 -3.23 11.55
N HIS A 66 -10.64 -4.44 12.09
CA HIS A 66 -9.67 -5.54 11.99
C HIS A 66 -9.34 -6.00 10.56
N GLN A 67 -10.29 -5.86 9.63
CA GLN A 67 -10.06 -6.29 8.25
C GLN A 67 -8.91 -5.53 7.59
N CYS A 68 -8.75 -4.26 7.96
CA CYS A 68 -7.67 -3.39 7.45
C CYS A 68 -6.53 -3.20 8.45
N HIS A 69 -6.81 -3.25 9.76
CA HIS A 69 -5.86 -2.89 10.82
C HIS A 69 -5.65 -4.02 11.83
N ASP A 70 -4.62 -3.91 12.67
CA ASP A 70 -4.46 -4.77 13.84
C ASP A 70 -4.79 -3.96 15.10
N PRO A 71 -6.02 -4.02 15.63
CA PRO A 71 -6.43 -3.26 16.81
C PRO A 71 -5.78 -3.88 18.05
N ASN A 72 -4.54 -3.52 18.29
CA ASN A 72 -3.75 -3.84 19.47
C ASN A 72 -3.42 -2.56 20.25
N ARG A 73 -2.76 -2.70 21.41
CA ARG A 73 -2.43 -1.58 22.30
C ARG A 73 -1.71 -0.44 21.59
N LEU A 74 -0.73 -0.76 20.76
CA LEU A 74 0.08 0.23 20.05
C LEU A 74 -0.75 0.98 19.00
N THR A 75 -1.56 0.26 18.21
CA THR A 75 -2.46 0.85 17.21
C THR A 75 -3.48 1.77 17.87
N ILE A 76 -4.14 1.33 18.94
CA ILE A 76 -5.21 2.10 19.61
C ILE A 76 -4.63 3.36 20.27
N ARG A 77 -3.48 3.25 20.96
CA ARG A 77 -2.77 4.42 21.52
C ARG A 77 -2.41 5.42 20.44
N LYS A 78 -1.84 4.94 19.33
CA LYS A 78 -1.50 5.78 18.18
C LYS A 78 -2.73 6.53 17.64
N TRP A 79 -3.85 5.84 17.44
CA TRP A 79 -5.08 6.49 16.95
C TRP A 79 -5.62 7.54 17.92
N ALA A 80 -5.55 7.30 19.22
CA ALA A 80 -5.95 8.28 20.24
C ALA A 80 -5.01 9.50 20.29
N GLU A 81 -3.69 9.27 20.19
CA GLU A 81 -2.68 10.33 20.17
C GLU A 81 -2.78 11.21 18.91
N ASP A 82 -2.92 10.60 17.73
CA ASP A 82 -3.07 11.32 16.47
C ASP A 82 -4.39 12.12 16.45
N TYR A 83 -5.47 11.55 17.00
CA TYR A 83 -6.73 12.26 17.20
C TYR A 83 -6.54 13.50 18.08
N LYS A 84 -5.92 13.33 19.26
CA LYS A 84 -5.70 14.43 20.19
C LYS A 84 -4.86 15.55 19.56
N LYS A 85 -3.75 15.22 18.90
CA LYS A 85 -2.91 16.18 18.17
C LYS A 85 -3.69 16.94 17.10
N THR A 86 -4.53 16.24 16.34
CA THR A 86 -5.38 16.89 15.35
C THR A 86 -6.39 17.82 16.00
N MET A 87 -7.04 17.41 17.09
CA MET A 87 -8.03 18.23 17.80
C MET A 87 -7.42 19.44 18.50
N GLU A 88 -6.15 19.39 18.90
CA GLU A 88 -5.41 20.55 19.39
C GLU A 88 -5.27 21.60 18.27
N ILE A 89 -4.89 21.19 17.05
CA ILE A 89 -4.72 22.12 15.92
C ILE A 89 -6.07 22.59 15.38
N VAL A 90 -6.97 21.65 15.08
CA VAL A 90 -8.32 21.94 14.60
C VAL A 90 -9.13 22.67 15.67
N SER A 91 -8.77 22.55 16.95
CA SER A 91 -9.24 23.31 18.13
C SER A 91 -8.93 24.80 18.14
N ASP A 92 -7.78 25.16 17.59
CA ASP A 92 -7.07 26.40 17.91
C ASP A 92 -7.65 27.59 17.15
N GLU A 93 -8.53 28.35 17.81
CA GLU A 93 -9.14 29.56 17.24
C GLU A 93 -8.15 30.72 17.03
N SER A 94 -6.91 30.62 17.53
CA SER A 94 -5.86 31.59 17.18
C SER A 94 -5.33 31.42 15.75
N LYS A 95 -5.55 30.23 15.17
CA LYS A 95 -5.21 29.93 13.77
C LYS A 95 -6.38 30.24 12.85
N THR A 96 -6.05 30.66 11.63
CA THR A 96 -7.05 30.81 10.57
C THR A 96 -7.68 29.46 10.25
N ALA A 97 -8.92 29.49 9.74
CA ALA A 97 -9.58 28.28 9.29
C ALA A 97 -8.78 27.57 8.17
N GLU A 98 -8.03 28.32 7.35
CA GLU A 98 -7.18 27.73 6.30
C GLU A 98 -6.01 26.94 6.89
N GLU A 99 -5.28 27.50 7.86
CA GLU A 99 -4.19 26.79 8.54
C GLU A 99 -4.69 25.51 9.23
N ARG A 100 -5.85 25.58 9.89
CA ARG A 100 -6.50 24.43 10.55
C ARG A 100 -6.90 23.34 9.56
N ILE A 101 -7.45 23.69 8.41
CA ILE A 101 -7.78 22.74 7.34
C ILE A 101 -6.51 22.13 6.75
N ASN A 102 -5.52 22.96 6.41
CA ASN A 102 -4.31 22.51 5.74
C ASN A 102 -3.44 21.64 6.64
N ALA A 103 -3.49 21.82 7.97
CA ALA A 103 -2.84 20.91 8.92
C ALA A 103 -3.28 19.44 8.77
N MET A 104 -4.53 19.19 8.33
CA MET A 104 -5.06 17.85 8.06
C MET A 104 -4.64 17.29 6.69
N ARG A 105 -4.01 18.09 5.81
CA ARG A 105 -3.52 17.64 4.50
C ARG A 105 -2.21 16.89 4.60
N ARG A 106 -1.89 16.08 3.60
CA ARG A 106 -0.58 15.39 3.48
C ARG A 106 0.56 16.40 3.44
N ASP A 107 0.40 17.46 2.65
CA ASP A 107 1.28 18.62 2.60
C ASP A 107 0.52 19.85 3.11
N PRO A 108 0.78 20.31 4.34
CA PRO A 108 0.12 21.49 4.90
C PRO A 108 0.46 22.81 4.19
N SER A 109 1.50 22.85 3.37
CA SER A 109 1.88 24.04 2.60
C SER A 109 1.15 24.15 1.25
N ASP A 110 0.41 23.11 0.87
CA ASP A 110 -0.28 23.00 -0.41
C ASP A 110 -1.79 22.77 -0.21
N PRO A 111 -2.63 23.80 -0.38
CA PRO A 111 -4.09 23.67 -0.29
C PRO A 111 -4.71 22.69 -1.30
N GLY A 112 -3.99 22.32 -2.36
CA GLY A 112 -4.40 21.30 -3.33
C GLY A 112 -4.05 19.87 -2.92
N SER A 113 -3.25 19.69 -1.87
CA SER A 113 -2.83 18.37 -1.39
C SER A 113 -3.99 17.59 -0.77
N SER A 114 -4.04 16.29 -1.00
CA SER A 114 -5.07 15.41 -0.41
C SER A 114 -5.02 15.40 1.12
N PHE A 115 -6.15 15.07 1.76
CA PHE A 115 -6.20 14.88 3.21
C PHE A 115 -5.52 13.57 3.62
N ALA A 116 -4.95 13.55 4.82
CA ALA A 116 -4.15 12.44 5.33
C ALA A 116 -4.88 11.72 6.48
N PRO A 117 -5.52 10.55 6.24
CA PRO A 117 -6.15 9.76 7.30
C PRO A 117 -5.24 9.52 8.50
N ALA A 118 -3.96 9.22 8.23
CA ALA A 118 -2.95 8.96 9.26
C ALA A 118 -2.71 10.13 10.23
N LYS A 119 -3.09 11.37 9.88
CA LYS A 119 -3.00 12.52 10.81
C LYS A 119 -4.18 12.57 11.77
N LEU A 120 -5.35 12.09 11.36
CA LEU A 120 -6.61 12.29 12.10
C LEU A 120 -6.83 11.22 13.19
N GLY A 121 -6.07 10.13 13.16
CA GLY A 121 -6.26 9.01 14.08
C GLY A 121 -7.66 8.41 13.95
N ILE A 122 -8.31 8.13 15.09
CA ILE A 122 -9.65 7.52 15.08
C ILE A 122 -10.72 8.40 14.42
N MET A 123 -10.51 9.72 14.33
CA MET A 123 -11.47 10.65 13.71
C MET A 123 -11.74 10.31 12.24
N THR A 124 -10.80 9.66 11.54
CA THR A 124 -11.03 9.13 10.19
C THR A 124 -12.25 8.21 10.13
N ALA A 125 -12.46 7.33 11.10
CA ALA A 125 -13.61 6.42 11.10
C ALA A 125 -14.96 7.18 11.19
N GLY A 126 -14.97 8.33 11.86
CA GLY A 126 -16.14 9.19 12.03
C GLY A 126 -16.28 10.32 11.00
N SER A 127 -15.32 10.52 10.08
CA SER A 127 -15.35 11.70 9.18
C SER A 127 -16.55 11.70 8.21
N HIS A 128 -17.16 10.53 8.00
CA HIS A 128 -18.35 10.38 7.18
C HIS A 128 -19.64 10.77 7.93
N LEU A 129 -19.60 10.90 9.26
CA LEU A 129 -20.73 11.23 10.12
C LEU A 129 -20.95 12.75 10.11
N GLY A 130 -21.79 13.22 9.18
CA GLY A 130 -22.21 14.63 9.12
C GLY A 130 -23.34 14.96 10.10
N LEU A 131 -23.65 16.25 10.26
CA LEU A 131 -24.84 16.71 10.98
C LEU A 131 -26.11 16.30 10.20
N GLY A 132 -26.89 15.36 10.73
CA GLY A 132 -28.09 14.82 10.08
C GLY A 132 -28.94 13.98 11.03
N ALA A 133 -30.07 13.43 10.56
CA ALA A 133 -31.07 12.74 11.39
C ALA A 133 -30.53 11.59 12.25
N ASN A 134 -29.40 10.99 11.85
CA ASN A 134 -28.79 9.85 12.53
C ASN A 134 -27.79 10.28 13.63
N VAL A 135 -27.30 11.52 13.63
CA VAL A 135 -26.41 12.05 14.67
C VAL A 135 -27.21 12.97 15.59
N SER A 136 -27.60 12.45 16.76
CA SER A 136 -28.36 13.18 17.77
C SER A 136 -27.43 13.85 18.79
N PRO A 137 -27.67 15.12 19.18
CA PRO A 137 -26.90 15.78 20.24
C PRO A 137 -27.07 15.11 21.61
N ASP A 138 -28.21 14.45 21.85
CA ASP A 138 -28.50 13.81 23.13
C ASP A 138 -27.91 12.39 23.20
N ARG A 139 -27.98 11.62 22.10
CA ARG A 139 -27.44 10.25 22.05
C ARG A 139 -25.96 10.20 21.72
N HIS A 140 -25.47 11.13 20.90
CA HIS A 140 -24.10 11.14 20.36
C HIS A 140 -23.42 12.50 20.60
N PRO A 141 -23.30 12.97 21.85
CA PRO A 141 -22.83 14.31 22.15
C PRO A 141 -21.41 14.59 21.63
N ILE A 142 -20.47 13.64 21.70
CA ILE A 142 -19.10 13.82 21.22
C ILE A 142 -19.08 13.86 19.69
N THR A 143 -19.75 12.90 19.04
CA THR A 143 -19.87 12.80 17.59
C THR A 143 -20.54 14.04 17.00
N HIS A 144 -21.62 14.51 17.61
CA HIS A 144 -22.33 15.72 17.21
C HIS A 144 -21.44 16.97 17.35
N LYS A 145 -20.70 17.10 18.46
CA LYS A 145 -19.76 18.21 18.68
C LYS A 145 -18.67 18.22 17.62
N GLN A 146 -18.09 17.06 17.29
CA GLN A 146 -17.08 16.92 16.25
C GLN A 146 -17.65 17.28 14.87
N GLY A 147 -18.84 16.77 14.52
CA GLY A 147 -19.52 17.09 13.26
C GLY A 147 -19.79 18.60 13.11
N LYS A 148 -20.17 19.27 14.20
CA LYS A 148 -20.38 20.73 14.23
C LYS A 148 -19.08 21.49 14.06
N LEU A 149 -18.00 21.07 14.72
CA LEU A 149 -16.68 21.66 14.57
C LEU A 149 -16.20 21.59 13.11
N LEU A 150 -16.28 20.41 12.49
CA LEU A 150 -15.88 20.23 11.09
C LEU A 150 -16.77 21.03 10.14
N ALA A 151 -18.09 21.00 10.32
CA ALA A 151 -19.00 21.79 9.48
C ALA A 151 -18.72 23.29 9.56
N SER A 152 -18.45 23.82 10.76
CA SER A 152 -18.09 25.23 10.96
C SER A 152 -16.71 25.57 10.40
N LEU A 153 -15.72 24.70 10.58
CA LEU A 153 -14.37 24.91 10.06
C LEU A 153 -14.34 25.04 8.53
N PHE A 154 -15.20 24.30 7.85
CA PHE A 154 -15.31 24.27 6.39
C PHE A 154 -16.41 25.18 5.81
N GLU A 155 -16.99 26.08 6.60
CA GLU A 155 -18.03 27.00 6.14
C GLU A 155 -17.52 27.85 4.93
N GLY A 156 -18.29 27.87 3.84
CA GLY A 156 -17.93 28.52 2.58
C GLY A 156 -16.83 27.80 1.78
N ARG A 157 -16.52 26.54 2.11
CA ARG A 157 -15.48 25.71 1.47
C ARG A 157 -15.98 24.30 1.16
N GLU A 158 -17.14 24.22 0.52
CA GLU A 158 -17.88 22.98 0.31
C GLU A 158 -17.08 21.94 -0.50
N GLU A 159 -16.28 22.39 -1.48
CA GLU A 159 -15.43 21.49 -2.27
C GLU A 159 -14.32 20.86 -1.42
N ALA A 160 -13.66 21.66 -0.58
CA ALA A 160 -12.63 21.17 0.32
C ALA A 160 -13.23 20.21 1.36
N TYR A 161 -14.46 20.46 1.83
CA TYR A 161 -15.13 19.55 2.77
C TYR A 161 -15.55 18.24 2.13
N ARG A 162 -16.09 18.30 0.90
CA ARG A 162 -16.36 17.10 0.11
C ARG A 162 -15.08 16.31 -0.09
N GLN A 163 -13.99 17.01 -0.39
CA GLN A 163 -12.69 16.38 -0.59
C GLN A 163 -12.16 15.73 0.69
N PHE A 164 -12.26 16.41 1.83
CA PHE A 164 -11.94 15.85 3.14
C PHE A 164 -12.69 14.54 3.39
N ARG A 165 -14.02 14.55 3.27
CA ARG A 165 -14.84 13.35 3.52
C ARG A 165 -14.54 12.20 2.57
N GLN A 166 -14.14 12.48 1.33
CA GLN A 166 -13.73 11.46 0.36
C GLN A 166 -12.36 10.88 0.68
N ASP A 167 -11.38 11.73 1.02
CA ASP A 167 -10.00 11.31 1.28
C ASP A 167 -9.85 10.57 2.61
N THR A 168 -10.75 10.83 3.56
CA THR A 168 -10.71 10.26 4.91
C THR A 168 -11.79 9.20 5.13
N LEU A 169 -12.49 8.79 4.07
CA LEU A 169 -13.55 7.78 4.17
C LEU A 169 -12.97 6.44 4.65
N MET A 170 -13.56 5.86 5.69
CA MET A 170 -13.11 4.59 6.26
C MET A 170 -14.29 3.70 6.72
N PRO A 171 -14.28 2.39 6.37
CA PRO A 171 -13.51 1.80 5.29
C PRO A 171 -13.77 2.48 3.93
N ILE A 172 -12.72 2.55 3.12
CA ILE A 172 -12.82 3.04 1.73
C ILE A 172 -13.50 2.01 0.83
N GLU A 173 -13.30 0.73 1.12
CA GLU A 173 -13.93 -0.39 0.44
C GLU A 173 -15.43 -0.45 0.78
N THR A 174 -16.26 -0.72 -0.23
CA THR A 174 -17.73 -0.73 -0.10
C THR A 174 -18.29 -2.02 0.49
N ASN A 175 -17.46 -3.06 0.62
CA ASN A 175 -17.88 -4.38 1.10
C ASN A 175 -17.89 -4.48 2.64
N TYR A 176 -17.46 -3.41 3.32
CA TYR A 176 -17.40 -3.35 4.78
C TYR A 176 -18.24 -2.18 5.27
N ASP A 177 -18.97 -2.42 6.35
CA ASP A 177 -19.78 -1.39 6.98
C ASP A 177 -18.91 -0.34 7.66
N ARG A 178 -19.40 0.90 7.66
CA ARG A 178 -18.78 2.01 8.38
C ARG A 178 -19.38 2.10 9.77
N LEU A 179 -18.60 2.60 10.72
CA LEU A 179 -19.10 2.79 12.09
C LEU A 179 -20.34 3.67 12.10
N THR A 180 -21.38 3.20 12.77
CA THR A 180 -22.57 4.00 13.07
C THR A 180 -22.23 5.13 14.06
N PRO A 181 -23.09 6.16 14.18
CA PRO A 181 -22.93 7.18 15.21
C PRO A 181 -22.76 6.62 16.63
N SER A 182 -23.55 5.61 17.02
CA SER A 182 -23.50 4.98 18.35
C SER A 182 -22.19 4.23 18.60
N GLU A 183 -21.71 3.50 17.60
CA GLU A 183 -20.43 2.77 17.68
C GLU A 183 -19.25 3.75 17.78
N PHE A 184 -19.24 4.79 16.93
CA PHE A 184 -18.21 5.81 16.98
C PHE A 184 -18.23 6.57 18.33
N GLU A 185 -19.41 6.96 18.83
CA GLU A 185 -19.57 7.61 20.14
C GLU A 185 -18.99 6.75 21.27
N THR A 186 -19.25 5.43 21.25
CA THR A 186 -18.74 4.48 22.25
C THR A 186 -17.21 4.47 22.28
N VAL A 187 -16.56 4.40 21.11
CA VAL A 187 -15.10 4.45 21.00
C VAL A 187 -14.55 5.80 21.46
N MET A 188 -15.20 6.90 21.08
CA MET A 188 -14.76 8.24 21.46
C MET A 188 -14.87 8.50 22.97
N ARG A 189 -15.94 8.04 23.63
CA ARG A 189 -16.07 8.11 25.10
C ARG A 189 -14.92 7.40 25.81
N TRP A 190 -14.53 6.23 25.31
CA TRP A 190 -13.41 5.46 25.88
C TRP A 190 -12.05 6.14 25.67
N ILE A 191 -11.82 6.70 24.49
CA ILE A 191 -10.60 7.48 24.17
C ILE A 191 -10.52 8.75 25.03
N ASP A 192 -11.61 9.51 25.15
CA ASP A 192 -11.67 10.73 25.96
C ASP A 192 -11.49 10.44 27.46
N SER A 193 -11.83 9.22 27.90
CA SER A 193 -11.59 8.73 29.26
C SER A 193 -10.14 8.29 29.51
N GLY A 194 -9.25 8.36 28.50
CA GLY A 194 -7.84 8.00 28.63
C GLY A 194 -7.53 6.52 28.43
N LEU A 195 -8.39 5.78 27.71
CA LEU A 195 -8.23 4.36 27.40
C LEU A 195 -8.10 3.46 28.67
N PRO A 196 -8.98 3.61 29.69
CA PRO A 196 -8.92 2.76 30.87
C PRO A 196 -9.05 1.28 30.47
N LYS A 197 -8.41 0.40 31.25
CA LYS A 197 -8.41 -1.07 31.04
C LYS A 197 -7.78 -1.60 29.75
N LEU A 198 -7.21 -0.73 28.89
CA LEU A 198 -6.54 -1.18 27.65
C LEU A 198 -5.47 -2.26 27.89
N GLU A 199 -4.59 -2.05 28.87
CA GLU A 199 -3.50 -2.98 29.19
C GLU A 199 -3.99 -4.31 29.76
N GLU A 200 -5.06 -4.27 30.55
CA GLU A 200 -5.65 -5.46 31.18
C GLU A 200 -6.39 -6.33 30.15
N LEU A 201 -7.11 -5.69 29.22
CA LEU A 201 -7.99 -6.38 28.26
C LEU A 201 -7.28 -6.81 26.97
N LEU A 202 -6.16 -6.18 26.62
CA LEU A 202 -5.33 -6.54 25.47
C LEU A 202 -3.89 -6.89 25.91
N PRO A 203 -3.68 -8.00 26.63
CA PRO A 203 -2.33 -8.47 26.90
C PRO A 203 -1.62 -8.79 25.58
N GLU A 204 -0.35 -8.42 25.48
CA GLU A 204 0.45 -8.64 24.27
C GLU A 204 1.73 -9.36 24.67
N ASP A 205 2.09 -10.38 23.90
CA ASP A 205 3.37 -11.06 24.04
C ASP A 205 4.53 -10.07 23.86
N PRO A 206 5.68 -10.29 24.53
CA PRO A 206 6.84 -9.42 24.40
C PRO A 206 7.25 -9.28 22.94
N ARG A 207 7.37 -8.01 22.50
CA ARG A 207 7.86 -7.70 21.15
C ARG A 207 9.35 -8.05 21.05
N PRO A 208 9.84 -8.43 19.86
CA PRO A 208 11.27 -8.55 19.62
C PRO A 208 12.01 -7.25 19.97
N THR A 209 13.21 -7.37 20.55
CA THR A 209 14.03 -6.20 20.96
C THR A 209 15.37 -6.14 20.24
N THR A 210 15.76 -7.20 19.54
CA THR A 210 17.06 -7.29 18.86
C THR A 210 16.92 -7.86 17.45
N CYS A 211 17.85 -7.47 16.59
CA CYS A 211 18.05 -8.06 15.27
C CYS A 211 19.52 -8.47 15.14
N THR A 212 19.76 -9.63 14.56
CA THR A 212 21.10 -10.08 14.16
C THR A 212 21.05 -10.51 12.70
N ASP A 213 21.97 -10.01 11.89
CA ASP A 213 22.04 -10.34 10.48
C ASP A 213 22.26 -11.84 10.30
N ASP A 214 21.55 -12.41 9.35
CA ASP A 214 21.74 -13.79 8.90
C ASP A 214 21.50 -13.82 7.39
N PHE A 215 22.60 -13.98 6.64
CA PHE A 215 22.59 -14.02 5.18
C PHE A 215 22.87 -15.41 4.61
N ALA A 216 23.18 -16.41 5.46
CA ALA A 216 23.66 -17.70 4.98
C ALA A 216 22.63 -18.42 4.10
N GLY A 217 21.38 -18.50 4.58
CA GLY A 217 20.28 -19.10 3.80
C GLY A 217 19.86 -18.25 2.60
N LEU A 218 20.07 -16.93 2.66
CA LEU A 218 19.80 -16.02 1.55
C LEU A 218 20.79 -16.22 0.41
N ALA A 219 22.09 -16.27 0.69
CA ALA A 219 23.13 -16.53 -0.30
C ALA A 219 22.99 -17.92 -0.95
N GLU A 220 22.56 -18.92 -0.19
CA GLU A 220 22.22 -20.25 -0.73
C GLU A 220 21.04 -20.18 -1.70
N HIS A 221 19.98 -19.46 -1.31
CA HIS A 221 18.79 -19.30 -2.14
C HIS A 221 19.09 -18.61 -3.47
N VAL A 222 19.85 -17.50 -3.46
CA VAL A 222 20.26 -16.79 -4.69
C VAL A 222 20.99 -17.73 -5.65
N ARG A 223 21.91 -18.55 -5.14
CA ARG A 223 22.61 -19.55 -5.96
C ARG A 223 21.64 -20.60 -6.53
N ALA A 224 20.66 -21.03 -5.74
CA ALA A 224 19.69 -22.04 -6.16
C ALA A 224 18.73 -21.54 -7.25
N VAL A 225 18.34 -20.25 -7.25
CA VAL A 225 17.40 -19.68 -8.21
C VAL A 225 18.06 -18.99 -9.41
N ARG A 226 19.40 -18.97 -9.49
CA ARG A 226 20.16 -18.22 -10.51
C ARG A 226 19.67 -18.46 -11.95
N SER A 227 19.31 -19.69 -12.29
CA SER A 227 18.85 -20.08 -13.64
C SER A 227 17.33 -20.17 -13.79
N THR A 228 16.57 -20.00 -12.70
CA THR A 228 15.11 -20.15 -12.67
C THR A 228 14.40 -18.90 -12.17
N SER A 229 15.15 -17.81 -11.98
CA SER A 229 14.61 -16.51 -11.61
C SER A 229 13.98 -15.82 -12.83
N TRP A 230 13.12 -14.83 -12.58
CA TRP A 230 12.53 -14.05 -13.67
C TRP A 230 13.56 -13.21 -14.42
N ALA A 231 14.64 -12.77 -13.77
CA ALA A 231 15.76 -12.15 -14.47
C ALA A 231 16.37 -13.10 -15.52
N SER A 232 16.54 -14.38 -15.18
CA SER A 232 17.03 -15.40 -16.12
C SER A 232 16.00 -15.65 -17.22
N ALA A 233 14.74 -15.91 -16.87
CA ALA A 233 13.68 -16.22 -17.82
C ALA A 233 13.46 -15.08 -18.84
N ASN A 234 13.41 -13.83 -18.38
CA ASN A 234 13.21 -12.67 -19.25
C ASN A 234 14.42 -12.41 -20.17
N ARG A 235 15.64 -12.66 -19.69
CA ARG A 235 16.85 -12.62 -20.52
C ARG A 235 16.82 -13.70 -21.59
N ASP A 236 16.46 -14.93 -21.24
CA ASP A 236 16.43 -16.06 -22.16
C ASP A 236 15.31 -15.88 -23.22
N ALA A 237 14.20 -15.26 -22.84
CA ALA A 237 13.12 -14.81 -23.73
C ALA A 237 13.49 -13.57 -24.58
N ARG A 238 14.67 -12.97 -24.37
CA ARG A 238 15.14 -11.74 -25.04
C ARG A 238 14.15 -10.59 -24.91
N MET A 239 13.57 -10.43 -23.72
CA MET A 239 12.66 -9.32 -23.42
C MET A 239 13.31 -7.98 -23.76
N PRO A 240 12.67 -7.12 -24.58
CA PRO A 240 13.23 -5.83 -24.96
C PRO A 240 13.20 -4.87 -23.78
N MET A 241 14.34 -4.70 -23.09
CA MET A 241 14.45 -3.77 -21.98
C MET A 241 14.38 -2.32 -22.47
N PHE A 242 13.53 -1.52 -21.83
CA PHE A 242 13.33 -0.12 -22.17
C PHE A 242 14.64 0.67 -22.09
N GLY A 243 14.89 1.55 -23.07
CA GLY A 243 16.11 2.34 -23.09
C GLY A 243 17.39 1.51 -23.34
N CYS A 244 17.30 0.25 -23.73
CA CYS A 244 18.47 -0.56 -24.12
C CYS A 244 18.47 -0.80 -25.64
N ALA A 245 19.64 -0.82 -26.26
CA ALA A 245 19.78 -1.36 -27.61
C ALA A 245 19.67 -2.90 -27.57
N ALA A 246 19.29 -3.50 -28.70
CA ALA A 246 19.15 -4.95 -28.79
C ALA A 246 20.49 -5.65 -28.45
N ASN A 247 20.46 -6.59 -27.51
CA ASN A 247 21.63 -7.32 -26.98
C ASN A 247 22.72 -6.43 -26.38
N ALA A 248 22.41 -5.18 -25.99
CA ALA A 248 23.36 -4.32 -25.33
C ALA A 248 23.67 -4.80 -23.91
N ASP A 249 24.84 -4.39 -23.44
CA ASP A 249 25.17 -4.45 -22.02
C ASP A 249 24.13 -3.62 -21.22
N PRO A 250 23.50 -4.17 -20.15
CA PRO A 250 22.56 -3.41 -19.32
C PRO A 250 23.11 -2.08 -18.77
N LEU A 251 24.42 -1.96 -18.54
CA LEU A 251 25.05 -0.69 -18.12
C LEU A 251 25.06 0.38 -19.22
N GLU A 252 24.85 0.02 -20.48
CA GLU A 252 24.80 0.94 -21.62
C GLU A 252 23.38 1.46 -21.90
N CYS A 253 22.37 0.99 -21.15
CA CYS A 253 21.02 1.48 -21.29
C CYS A 253 20.90 2.97 -20.92
N PHE A 254 19.85 3.61 -21.42
CA PHE A 254 19.52 5.03 -21.27
C PHE A 254 20.51 5.99 -21.94
N GLY A 255 21.35 5.51 -22.87
CA GLY A 255 22.28 6.31 -23.64
C GLY A 255 21.66 7.08 -24.82
N GLN A 256 20.34 7.01 -25.03
CA GLN A 256 19.67 7.60 -26.19
C GLN A 256 19.85 9.12 -26.25
N LYS A 257 19.96 9.62 -27.48
CA LYS A 257 20.08 11.05 -27.78
C LYS A 257 19.02 11.47 -28.78
N THR A 258 18.58 12.72 -28.66
CA THR A 258 17.77 13.41 -29.66
C THR A 258 18.59 13.66 -30.94
N ALA A 259 17.92 14.04 -32.03
CA ALA A 259 18.57 14.36 -33.30
C ALA A 259 19.58 15.53 -33.19
N ASP A 260 19.36 16.47 -32.26
CA ASP A 260 20.30 17.56 -31.94
C ASP A 260 21.39 17.17 -30.92
N GLY A 261 21.50 15.88 -30.59
CA GLY A 261 22.60 15.33 -29.78
C GLY A 261 22.42 15.47 -28.26
N LYS A 262 21.25 15.91 -27.77
CA LYS A 262 20.96 16.00 -26.34
C LYS A 262 20.63 14.63 -25.76
N THR A 263 21.12 14.34 -24.57
CA THR A 263 20.78 13.12 -23.83
C THR A 263 19.28 13.13 -23.48
N ILE A 264 18.54 12.09 -23.86
CA ILE A 264 17.11 11.97 -23.54
C ILE A 264 16.91 11.68 -22.05
N PHE A 265 17.76 10.82 -21.48
CA PHE A 265 17.77 10.47 -20.07
C PHE A 265 19.08 10.95 -19.42
N PRO A 266 19.15 12.24 -19.01
CA PRO A 266 20.37 12.78 -18.44
C PRO A 266 20.73 12.05 -17.15
N THR A 267 22.02 11.97 -16.86
CA THR A 267 22.50 11.54 -15.55
C THR A 267 22.15 12.60 -14.50
N SER A 268 22.06 12.19 -13.24
CA SER A 268 21.81 13.10 -12.12
C SER A 268 22.87 14.20 -12.01
N ASN A 269 24.11 13.95 -12.49
CA ASN A 269 25.19 14.93 -12.53
C ASN A 269 25.06 15.97 -13.65
N GLU A 270 24.31 15.64 -14.72
CA GLU A 270 24.01 16.56 -15.82
C GLU A 270 22.88 17.55 -15.47
N VAL A 271 22.08 17.28 -14.43
CA VAL A 271 21.01 18.15 -13.94
C VAL A 271 21.40 18.83 -12.63
N THR A 272 20.94 20.07 -12.41
CA THR A 272 21.37 20.87 -11.25
C THR A 272 20.85 20.34 -9.91
N TYR A 273 19.61 19.86 -9.89
CA TYR A 273 18.95 19.35 -8.68
C TYR A 273 19.43 17.94 -8.26
N GLY A 274 20.08 17.20 -9.17
CA GLY A 274 20.44 15.79 -8.96
C GLY A 274 21.90 15.51 -8.62
N LYS A 275 22.75 16.54 -8.52
CA LYS A 275 24.21 16.37 -8.40
C LYS A 275 24.66 15.59 -7.16
N SER A 276 23.87 15.57 -6.10
CA SER A 276 24.20 14.86 -4.86
C SER A 276 23.68 13.43 -4.84
N TRP A 277 22.75 13.06 -5.72
CA TRP A 277 21.94 11.85 -5.55
C TRP A 277 22.78 10.58 -5.54
N ALA A 278 23.81 10.51 -6.39
CA ALA A 278 24.72 9.38 -6.48
C ALA A 278 25.77 9.41 -5.37
N LYS A 279 25.94 8.29 -4.64
CA LYS A 279 26.93 8.20 -3.55
C LYS A 279 28.23 7.48 -3.93
N ASN A 280 28.17 6.38 -4.69
CA ASN A 280 29.30 5.45 -4.85
C ASN A 280 29.87 5.40 -6.29
N GLY A 281 29.74 6.48 -7.06
CA GLY A 281 30.16 6.50 -8.47
C GLY A 281 29.23 5.73 -9.42
N ASP A 282 28.07 5.28 -8.91
CA ASP A 282 26.99 4.70 -9.71
C ASP A 282 26.35 5.76 -10.61
N THR A 283 25.71 5.32 -11.68
CA THR A 283 25.00 6.19 -12.62
C THR A 283 23.52 6.22 -12.25
N PHE A 284 23.01 7.43 -12.03
CA PHE A 284 21.60 7.70 -11.82
C PHE A 284 21.06 8.44 -13.04
N ARG A 285 20.00 7.94 -13.66
CA ARG A 285 19.37 8.50 -14.85
C ARG A 285 18.01 9.09 -14.48
N VAL A 286 17.77 10.35 -14.85
CA VAL A 286 16.44 10.95 -14.77
C VAL A 286 15.65 10.47 -15.98
N LEU A 287 14.68 9.58 -15.74
CA LEU A 287 13.87 9.00 -16.80
C LEU A 287 12.74 9.93 -17.21
N ARG A 288 12.15 10.63 -16.23
CA ARG A 288 11.04 11.54 -16.46
C ARG A 288 10.81 12.47 -15.28
N GLU A 289 10.46 13.73 -15.57
CA GLU A 289 9.81 14.64 -14.62
C GLU A 289 8.29 14.46 -14.69
N LEU A 290 7.64 14.40 -13.53
CA LEU A 290 6.19 14.32 -13.40
C LEU A 290 5.60 15.73 -13.27
N ASP A 291 4.47 15.96 -13.96
CA ASP A 291 3.66 17.17 -13.88
C ASP A 291 2.51 17.05 -12.86
N TYR A 292 2.44 15.92 -12.17
CA TYR A 292 1.53 15.64 -11.05
C TYR A 292 2.32 15.17 -9.83
N LYS A 293 1.68 15.22 -8.66
CA LYS A 293 2.19 14.64 -7.41
C LYS A 293 1.54 13.27 -7.19
N THR A 294 2.34 12.28 -6.81
CA THR A 294 1.85 10.97 -6.33
C THR A 294 2.13 10.82 -4.84
N PHE A 295 1.22 10.15 -4.13
CA PHE A 295 1.39 9.83 -2.72
C PHE A 295 1.43 8.32 -2.42
N PHE A 296 1.38 7.48 -3.44
CA PHE A 296 1.34 6.02 -3.30
C PHE A 296 2.47 5.37 -4.09
N TRP A 297 2.57 4.04 -4.02
CA TRP A 297 3.67 3.32 -4.64
C TRP A 297 3.86 3.66 -6.11
N THR A 298 5.13 3.76 -6.48
CA THR A 298 5.61 3.71 -7.86
C THR A 298 6.10 2.30 -8.16
N ARG A 299 5.62 1.71 -9.26
CA ARG A 299 6.12 0.42 -9.80
C ARG A 299 6.29 0.51 -11.30
N THR A 300 7.21 -0.29 -11.84
CA THR A 300 7.42 -0.41 -13.28
C THR A 300 7.07 -1.78 -13.82
N SER A 301 6.72 -1.83 -15.09
CA SER A 301 6.72 -3.05 -15.88
C SER A 301 8.09 -3.74 -15.84
N ALA A 302 8.12 -5.05 -16.09
CA ALA A 302 9.36 -5.83 -16.00
C ALA A 302 10.43 -5.37 -17.00
N ASP A 303 9.99 -4.88 -18.16
CA ASP A 303 10.85 -4.23 -19.17
C ASP A 303 11.23 -2.78 -18.85
N GLY A 304 10.62 -2.18 -17.82
CA GLY A 304 10.85 -0.81 -17.36
C GLY A 304 10.27 0.30 -18.24
N ARG A 305 9.41 0.00 -19.21
CA ARG A 305 8.76 1.00 -20.09
C ARG A 305 7.63 1.76 -19.40
N PHE A 306 6.74 1.05 -18.72
CA PHE A 306 5.56 1.63 -18.09
C PHE A 306 5.82 1.84 -16.61
N VAL A 307 5.53 3.04 -16.12
CA VAL A 307 5.68 3.40 -14.70
C VAL A 307 4.33 3.82 -14.17
N ALA A 308 3.79 3.04 -13.24
CA ALA A 308 2.50 3.28 -12.64
C ALA A 308 2.67 3.92 -11.26
N ASN A 309 1.79 4.88 -10.97
CA ASN A 309 1.70 5.58 -9.71
C ASN A 309 0.24 5.61 -9.24
N GLY A 310 0.01 5.33 -7.96
CA GLY A 310 -1.25 5.70 -7.32
C GLY A 310 -1.23 7.17 -6.90
N GLY A 311 -2.37 7.85 -6.91
CA GLY A 311 -2.38 9.31 -6.72
C GLY A 311 -1.90 10.01 -7.99
N GLY A 312 -2.78 10.85 -8.55
CA GLY A 312 -2.54 11.60 -9.77
C GLY A 312 -3.62 12.66 -9.96
N PRO A 313 -3.74 13.26 -11.16
CA PRO A 313 -4.80 14.22 -11.45
C PRO A 313 -6.17 13.63 -11.15
N ARG A 314 -6.99 14.36 -10.38
CA ARG A 314 -8.35 13.97 -10.00
C ARG A 314 -9.35 14.41 -11.06
N THR A 315 -9.16 13.91 -12.28
CA THR A 315 -9.98 14.26 -13.44
C THR A 315 -10.70 13.03 -13.96
N ASP A 316 -11.96 13.19 -14.36
CA ASP A 316 -12.77 12.14 -14.99
C ASP A 316 -12.83 10.82 -14.22
N GLY A 317 -12.81 10.88 -12.88
CA GLY A 317 -12.85 9.69 -12.01
C GLY A 317 -11.53 8.90 -11.94
N ALA A 318 -10.47 9.35 -12.61
CA ALA A 318 -9.13 8.79 -12.45
C ALA A 318 -8.49 9.30 -11.15
N ARG A 319 -7.69 8.45 -10.51
CA ARG A 319 -6.90 8.78 -9.32
C ARG A 319 -5.50 8.16 -9.33
N ALA A 320 -5.10 7.60 -10.47
CA ALA A 320 -3.80 6.99 -10.71
C ALA A 320 -3.37 7.26 -12.15
N VAL A 321 -2.06 7.14 -12.42
CA VAL A 321 -1.47 7.39 -13.73
C VAL A 321 -0.47 6.29 -14.07
N ILE A 322 -0.47 5.86 -15.33
CA ILE A 322 0.52 4.97 -15.92
C ILE A 322 1.26 5.76 -17.00
N SER A 323 2.51 6.11 -16.71
CA SER A 323 3.40 6.84 -17.60
C SER A 323 4.08 5.87 -18.58
N ASP A 324 3.92 6.11 -19.88
CA ASP A 324 4.63 5.37 -20.94
C ASP A 324 5.92 6.12 -21.30
N LEU A 325 7.05 5.59 -20.83
CA LEU A 325 8.36 6.24 -21.05
C LEU A 325 8.84 6.15 -22.50
N ALA A 326 8.25 5.27 -23.33
CA ALA A 326 8.60 5.18 -24.74
C ALA A 326 8.22 6.42 -25.54
N ALA A 327 7.27 7.22 -25.05
CA ALA A 327 6.90 8.50 -25.65
C ALA A 327 8.09 9.47 -25.79
N ALA A 328 9.04 9.43 -24.84
CA ALA A 328 10.25 10.25 -24.91
C ALA A 328 11.19 9.86 -26.06
N LEU A 329 11.08 8.63 -26.57
CA LEU A 329 11.91 8.09 -27.65
C LEU A 329 11.31 8.29 -29.03
N ASP A 330 10.01 8.60 -29.13
CA ASP A 330 9.35 8.84 -30.40
C ASP A 330 9.80 10.21 -30.96
N PRO A 331 10.52 10.27 -32.10
CA PRO A 331 10.97 11.54 -32.67
C PRO A 331 9.82 12.44 -33.12
N GLU A 332 8.72 11.86 -33.60
CA GLU A 332 7.59 12.57 -34.23
C GLU A 332 6.38 12.70 -33.30
N GLY A 333 6.26 11.80 -32.32
CA GLY A 333 5.16 11.77 -31.36
C GLY A 333 5.31 12.71 -30.16
N PRO A 334 4.28 12.74 -29.30
CA PRO A 334 4.31 13.50 -28.06
C PRO A 334 5.41 12.95 -27.16
N LYS A 335 6.19 13.82 -26.52
CA LYS A 335 7.29 13.43 -25.63
C LYS A 335 6.83 12.88 -24.29
N VAL A 336 5.53 12.96 -24.03
CA VAL A 336 4.86 12.51 -22.82
C VAL A 336 3.60 11.78 -23.23
N ARG A 337 3.38 10.61 -22.63
CA ARG A 337 2.13 9.87 -22.72
C ARG A 337 1.79 9.35 -21.33
N ASP A 338 0.66 9.81 -20.81
CA ASP A 338 0.07 9.32 -19.57
C ASP A 338 -1.26 8.66 -19.87
N ILE A 339 -1.42 7.46 -19.32
CA ILE A 339 -2.65 6.70 -19.36
C ILE A 339 -3.28 6.86 -17.98
N LEU A 340 -4.45 7.49 -17.92
CA LEU A 340 -5.18 7.65 -16.66
C LEU A 340 -5.72 6.30 -16.18
N ALA A 341 -5.85 6.10 -14.88
CA ALA A 341 -6.44 4.88 -14.31
C ALA A 341 -7.54 5.22 -13.29
N SER A 342 -8.70 4.58 -13.45
CA SER A 342 -9.81 4.58 -12.46
C SER A 342 -9.48 3.68 -11.26
N ALA A 343 -8.33 3.90 -10.65
CA ALA A 343 -7.80 3.21 -9.49
C ALA A 343 -7.28 4.24 -8.49
N SER A 344 -7.18 3.86 -7.22
CA SER A 344 -6.80 4.80 -6.16
C SER A 344 -5.34 4.65 -5.72
N TYR A 345 -4.80 3.43 -5.66
CA TYR A 345 -3.46 3.18 -5.10
C TYR A 345 -2.87 1.83 -5.55
N ASP A 346 -1.60 1.63 -5.20
CA ASP A 346 -0.82 0.38 -5.27
C ASP A 346 -0.87 -0.36 -6.63
N PRO A 347 -0.15 0.15 -7.64
CA PRO A 347 0.12 -0.64 -8.83
C PRO A 347 1.15 -1.75 -8.55
N ASP A 348 1.07 -2.84 -9.31
CA ASP A 348 2.20 -3.76 -9.51
C ASP A 348 2.14 -4.38 -10.91
N PHE A 349 3.25 -4.91 -11.39
CA PHE A 349 3.36 -5.51 -12.71
C PHE A 349 3.77 -6.97 -12.61
N PHE A 350 3.28 -7.77 -13.56
CA PHE A 350 3.60 -9.19 -13.58
C PHE A 350 5.05 -9.39 -14.02
N PRO A 351 5.80 -10.29 -13.37
CA PRO A 351 7.22 -10.50 -13.66
C PRO A 351 7.55 -10.88 -15.11
N GLY A 352 6.65 -11.56 -15.81
CA GLY A 352 6.82 -11.92 -17.23
C GLY A 352 6.40 -10.82 -18.23
N ASN A 353 6.02 -9.63 -17.76
CA ASN A 353 5.59 -8.49 -18.57
C ASN A 353 4.28 -8.69 -19.37
N GLN A 354 3.40 -9.58 -18.92
CA GLN A 354 2.14 -9.92 -19.60
C GLN A 354 0.91 -9.23 -19.01
N GLY A 355 0.99 -8.74 -17.77
CA GLY A 355 -0.12 -8.03 -17.14
C GLY A 355 0.32 -7.10 -16.01
N PHE A 356 -0.65 -6.41 -15.45
CA PHE A 356 -0.49 -5.48 -14.34
C PHE A 356 -1.70 -5.54 -13.42
N MET A 357 -1.55 -4.99 -12.22
CA MET A 357 -2.63 -4.89 -11.25
C MET A 357 -2.75 -3.50 -10.66
N PHE A 358 -3.94 -3.17 -10.20
CA PHE A 358 -4.23 -1.98 -9.42
C PHE A 358 -5.23 -2.27 -8.31
N GLN A 359 -5.17 -1.43 -7.27
CA GLN A 359 -6.10 -1.44 -6.16
C GLN A 359 -6.94 -0.15 -6.08
N GLY A 360 -8.05 -0.24 -5.34
CA GLY A 360 -8.98 0.87 -5.18
C GLY A 360 -9.68 1.25 -6.49
N THR A 361 -9.98 0.24 -7.30
CA THR A 361 -10.82 0.32 -8.51
C THR A 361 -12.31 0.20 -8.13
N SER A 362 -13.21 0.39 -9.10
CA SER A 362 -14.65 0.07 -8.92
C SER A 362 -14.91 -1.40 -8.57
N LYS A 363 -13.91 -2.27 -8.77
CA LYS A 363 -13.96 -3.72 -8.55
C LYS A 363 -13.15 -4.15 -7.31
N ALA A 364 -12.77 -3.23 -6.43
CA ALA A 364 -11.71 -3.40 -5.42
C ALA A 364 -10.33 -3.55 -6.08
N GLY A 365 -9.81 -4.77 -6.21
CA GLY A 365 -8.59 -5.06 -6.97
C GLY A 365 -8.90 -5.50 -8.41
N ALA A 366 -7.99 -5.26 -9.34
CA ALA A 366 -8.11 -5.75 -10.70
C ALA A 366 -6.76 -6.16 -11.30
N PHE A 367 -6.75 -7.29 -12.02
CA PHE A 367 -5.68 -7.65 -12.96
C PHE A 367 -6.08 -7.25 -14.36
N CYS A 368 -5.14 -6.74 -15.16
CA CYS A 368 -5.37 -6.42 -16.55
C CYS A 368 -4.18 -6.86 -17.41
N SER A 369 -4.44 -7.16 -18.67
CA SER A 369 -3.39 -7.46 -19.64
C SER A 369 -2.57 -6.23 -20.04
N MET A 370 -1.28 -6.42 -20.34
CA MET A 370 -0.41 -5.37 -20.87
C MET A 370 -0.84 -4.87 -22.26
N SER A 371 -1.65 -5.64 -23.00
CA SER A 371 -2.20 -5.26 -24.30
C SER A 371 -2.88 -3.87 -24.25
N LEU A 372 -3.62 -3.59 -23.18
CA LEU A 372 -4.25 -2.29 -22.93
C LEU A 372 -3.26 -1.12 -22.96
N LEU A 373 -2.09 -1.27 -22.32
CA LEU A 373 -1.11 -0.19 -22.21
C LEU A 373 -0.30 0.01 -23.50
N THR A 374 -0.06 -1.10 -24.21
CA THR A 374 0.66 -1.08 -25.49
C THR A 374 -0.16 -0.52 -26.65
N ASN A 375 -1.50 -0.56 -26.56
CA ASN A 375 -2.36 0.09 -27.54
C ASN A 375 -2.19 1.63 -27.45
N PRO A 376 -1.68 2.29 -28.51
CA PRO A 376 -1.42 3.73 -28.49
C PRO A 376 -2.71 4.58 -28.34
N ALA A 377 -3.88 4.01 -28.65
CA ALA A 377 -5.17 4.69 -28.50
C ALA A 377 -5.66 4.72 -27.05
N THR A 378 -5.10 3.90 -26.16
CA THR A 378 -5.50 3.88 -24.75
C THR A 378 -5.01 5.16 -24.07
N THR A 379 -5.97 5.96 -23.60
CA THR A 379 -5.74 7.18 -22.80
C THR A 379 -6.22 7.01 -21.36
N LYS A 380 -7.06 6.00 -21.09
CA LYS A 380 -7.58 5.68 -19.77
C LYS A 380 -7.88 4.19 -19.63
N VAL A 381 -7.58 3.63 -18.46
CA VAL A 381 -8.02 2.30 -18.01
C VAL A 381 -9.10 2.47 -16.94
N SER A 382 -10.30 1.97 -17.23
CA SER A 382 -11.48 2.02 -16.35
C SER A 382 -11.59 0.80 -15.44
N PHE A 383 -10.88 -0.29 -15.77
CA PHE A 383 -10.97 -1.63 -15.21
C PHE A 383 -12.24 -2.39 -15.58
N ASP A 384 -13.09 -1.83 -16.44
CA ASP A 384 -14.26 -2.49 -17.03
C ASP A 384 -13.95 -3.11 -18.41
N GLU A 385 -12.72 -2.95 -18.89
CA GLU A 385 -12.25 -3.56 -20.13
C GLU A 385 -12.32 -5.10 -20.06
N PRO A 386 -12.60 -5.79 -21.19
CA PRO A 386 -12.64 -7.25 -21.23
C PRO A 386 -11.29 -7.91 -20.88
N GLU A 387 -10.19 -7.20 -21.06
CA GLU A 387 -8.83 -7.61 -20.68
C GLU A 387 -8.58 -7.52 -19.15
N CYS A 388 -9.56 -7.03 -18.37
CA CYS A 388 -9.46 -6.85 -16.93
C CYS A 388 -10.33 -7.85 -16.14
N THR A 389 -9.71 -8.50 -15.16
CA THR A 389 -10.31 -9.44 -14.22
C THR A 389 -10.46 -8.80 -12.84
N LYS A 390 -11.63 -8.98 -12.21
CA LYS A 390 -11.88 -8.59 -10.82
C LYS A 390 -11.14 -9.49 -9.83
N LEU A 391 -10.57 -8.88 -8.79
CA LEU A 391 -9.99 -9.58 -7.65
C LEU A 391 -10.90 -9.42 -6.44
N ASP A 392 -11.64 -10.46 -6.11
CA ASP A 392 -12.40 -10.50 -4.86
C ASP A 392 -11.45 -10.73 -3.67
N SER A 393 -11.72 -10.04 -2.55
CA SER A 393 -11.10 -10.31 -1.24
C SER A 393 -9.59 -10.09 -1.14
N VAL A 394 -9.01 -9.38 -2.10
CA VAL A 394 -7.58 -9.06 -2.18
C VAL A 394 -7.38 -7.68 -1.51
N GLY A 395 -6.93 -7.66 -0.25
CA GLY A 395 -6.88 -6.46 0.60
C GLY A 395 -5.76 -5.44 0.24
N LEU A 396 -5.67 -4.32 0.95
CA LEU A 396 -4.71 -3.24 0.64
C LEU A 396 -3.22 -3.65 0.73
N TYR A 397 -2.35 -2.90 0.03
CA TYR A 397 -0.88 -2.98 0.05
C TYR A 397 -0.31 -4.35 -0.34
N GLN A 398 -0.17 -4.57 -1.65
CA GLN A 398 0.08 -5.89 -2.19
C GLN A 398 1.23 -5.98 -3.16
N THR A 399 1.80 -7.18 -3.26
CA THR A 399 2.84 -7.49 -4.24
C THR A 399 2.55 -8.77 -4.98
N VAL A 400 2.96 -8.78 -6.24
CA VAL A 400 2.80 -9.89 -7.17
C VAL A 400 4.10 -10.67 -7.28
N GLY A 401 3.99 -11.97 -7.02
CA GLY A 401 4.92 -12.98 -7.48
C GLY A 401 4.24 -13.88 -8.50
N GLN A 402 5.03 -14.46 -9.39
CA GLN A 402 4.53 -15.37 -10.40
C GLN A 402 5.40 -16.60 -10.45
N VAL A 403 4.77 -17.77 -10.48
CA VAL A 403 5.49 -19.04 -10.65
C VAL A 403 6.21 -19.00 -12.00
N SER A 404 7.53 -19.20 -12.02
CA SER A 404 8.26 -19.32 -13.28
C SER A 404 7.82 -20.61 -14.00
N GLY A 405 7.15 -20.45 -15.15
CA GLY A 405 6.63 -21.52 -16.00
C GLY A 405 7.29 -21.53 -17.38
N ASP A 406 7.03 -22.57 -18.17
CA ASP A 406 7.68 -22.90 -19.45
C ASP A 406 7.15 -22.11 -20.67
N ASN A 407 6.86 -20.82 -20.49
CA ASN A 407 6.38 -19.85 -21.50
C ASN A 407 4.84 -19.77 -21.70
N SER A 408 4.04 -20.43 -20.86
CA SER A 408 2.61 -20.15 -20.74
C SER A 408 2.35 -19.24 -19.53
N ILE A 409 1.24 -18.50 -19.58
CA ILE A 409 0.81 -17.74 -18.41
C ILE A 409 0.61 -18.69 -17.25
N SER A 410 1.28 -18.37 -16.15
CA SER A 410 1.29 -19.17 -14.94
C SER A 410 0.48 -18.52 -13.83
N ASP A 411 0.26 -19.31 -12.79
CA ASP A 411 -0.45 -18.86 -11.62
C ASP A 411 0.29 -17.73 -10.92
N ILE A 412 -0.50 -16.78 -10.43
CA ILE A 412 -0.06 -15.56 -9.77
C ILE A 412 -0.34 -15.69 -8.29
N PHE A 413 0.65 -15.31 -7.48
CA PHE A 413 0.47 -15.12 -6.06
C PHE A 413 0.48 -13.64 -5.75
N VAL A 414 -0.57 -13.19 -5.07
CA VAL A 414 -0.63 -11.85 -4.50
C VAL A 414 -0.58 -12.00 -3.01
N VAL A 415 0.28 -11.21 -2.35
CA VAL A 415 0.32 -11.18 -0.89
C VAL A 415 -0.06 -9.84 -0.34
N ASN A 416 -0.73 -9.88 0.81
CA ASN A 416 -0.87 -8.74 1.69
C ASN A 416 -0.72 -9.19 3.15
N SER A 417 -0.44 -8.25 4.04
CA SER A 417 -0.30 -8.50 5.47
C SER A 417 -0.63 -7.22 6.24
N LYS A 418 -0.47 -7.25 7.57
CA LYS A 418 -0.55 -6.03 8.38
C LYS A 418 0.47 -5.01 7.85
N PHE A 419 0.05 -3.77 7.64
CA PHE A 419 0.90 -2.74 7.05
C PHE A 419 0.88 -1.47 7.88
N ALA A 420 1.95 -0.69 7.79
CA ALA A 420 1.91 0.74 8.09
C ALA A 420 1.93 1.51 6.77
N SER A 421 1.29 2.68 6.70
CA SER A 421 1.42 3.51 5.49
C SER A 421 2.90 3.85 5.26
N ASP A 422 3.31 4.02 4.01
CA ASP A 422 4.71 4.25 3.62
C ASP A 422 4.94 5.64 3.04
N ASN A 423 3.99 6.55 3.24
CA ASN A 423 4.15 7.94 2.83
C ASN A 423 3.59 8.90 3.89
N PRO A 424 4.38 9.22 4.95
CA PRO A 424 4.00 10.17 5.99
C PRO A 424 3.72 11.61 5.49
N GLY A 425 4.27 12.04 4.33
CA GLY A 425 4.13 13.42 3.85
C GLY A 425 5.28 13.90 2.97
N LEU A 426 5.57 15.21 3.04
CA LEU A 426 6.74 15.90 2.43
C LEU A 426 7.44 16.84 3.44
N THR A 427 7.47 16.49 4.72
CA THR A 427 7.87 17.41 5.79
C THR A 427 8.96 16.82 6.67
N ALA A 428 9.64 17.68 7.44
CA ALA A 428 10.69 17.23 8.36
C ALA A 428 10.20 16.34 9.51
N SER A 429 8.90 16.31 9.78
CA SER A 429 8.30 15.38 10.75
C SER A 429 8.12 13.98 10.17
N ASP A 430 8.39 13.77 8.88
CA ASP A 430 8.25 12.48 8.25
C ASP A 430 9.38 11.53 8.68
N HIS A 431 8.99 10.32 9.03
CA HIS A 431 9.86 9.27 9.51
C HIS A 431 9.33 7.91 9.04
N ASP A 432 10.16 6.87 9.11
CA ASP A 432 9.70 5.52 8.88
C ASP A 432 8.54 5.19 9.83
N LEU A 433 7.36 4.97 9.27
CA LEU A 433 6.18 4.73 10.08
C LEU A 433 6.30 3.40 10.82
N GLN A 434 5.98 3.45 12.11
CA GLN A 434 6.02 2.31 13.02
C GLN A 434 5.07 1.21 12.55
N LEU A 435 5.62 0.01 12.32
CA LEU A 435 4.81 -1.19 12.12
C LEU A 435 4.24 -1.64 13.46
N THR A 436 2.92 -1.82 13.53
CA THR A 436 2.24 -2.21 14.78
C THR A 436 1.88 -3.69 14.86
N ALA A 437 2.28 -4.54 13.90
CA ALA A 437 1.96 -5.96 13.86
C ALA A 437 2.18 -6.66 15.22
N GLY A 438 1.14 -7.34 15.73
CA GLY A 438 1.16 -8.09 16.99
C GLY A 438 1.47 -9.59 16.84
N PRO A 439 1.32 -10.39 17.91
CA PRO A 439 1.63 -11.84 17.90
C PRO A 439 0.69 -12.65 16.99
N ASP A 440 -0.51 -12.17 16.72
CA ASP A 440 -1.47 -12.82 15.82
C ASP A 440 -1.30 -12.38 14.34
N ALA A 441 -0.29 -11.56 14.03
CA ALA A 441 -0.06 -11.11 12.66
C ALA A 441 0.16 -12.28 11.70
N ALA A 442 -0.34 -12.11 10.47
CA ALA A 442 -0.25 -13.11 9.42
C ALA A 442 -0.09 -12.44 8.03
N VAL A 443 0.47 -13.20 7.10
CA VAL A 443 0.44 -12.89 5.67
C VAL A 443 -0.66 -13.72 5.01
N LYS A 444 -1.42 -13.10 4.12
CA LYS A 444 -2.41 -13.75 3.27
C LYS A 444 -1.85 -13.90 1.87
N VAL A 445 -1.97 -15.10 1.32
CA VAL A 445 -1.58 -15.44 -0.06
C VAL A 445 -2.86 -15.67 -0.86
N HIS A 446 -3.06 -14.88 -1.90
CA HIS A 446 -4.18 -14.98 -2.84
C HIS A 446 -3.65 -15.62 -4.11
N VAL A 447 -4.30 -16.70 -4.56
CA VAL A 447 -3.87 -17.44 -5.75
C VAL A 447 -4.78 -17.10 -6.92
N GLY A 448 -4.23 -16.43 -7.92
CA GLY A 448 -4.86 -16.22 -9.22
C GLY A 448 -4.41 -17.28 -10.22
N VAL A 449 -5.35 -17.97 -10.84
CA VAL A 449 -5.10 -18.98 -11.88
C VAL A 449 -5.55 -18.42 -13.22
N ALA A 450 -4.72 -18.58 -14.25
CA ALA A 450 -5.06 -18.10 -15.59
C ALA A 450 -6.28 -18.85 -16.16
N LEU A 451 -7.19 -18.13 -16.83
CA LEU A 451 -8.36 -18.72 -17.47
C LEU A 451 -8.08 -19.28 -18.87
N GLY A 452 -6.90 -18.98 -19.42
CA GLY A 452 -6.46 -19.45 -20.72
C GLY A 452 -4.94 -19.38 -20.84
N ASN A 453 -4.46 -19.36 -22.07
CA ASN A 453 -3.03 -19.31 -22.36
C ASN A 453 -2.50 -17.87 -22.58
N ASP A 454 -3.37 -16.86 -22.43
CA ASP A 454 -3.07 -15.44 -22.66
C ASP A 454 -3.72 -14.54 -21.59
N ALA A 455 -3.10 -13.41 -21.26
CA ALA A 455 -3.44 -12.54 -20.14
C ALA A 455 -4.74 -11.81 -20.44
N ASP A 456 -5.01 -11.61 -21.73
CA ASP A 456 -6.28 -11.13 -22.27
C ASP A 456 -7.44 -12.08 -21.92
N ALA A 457 -7.19 -13.38 -21.67
CA ALA A 457 -8.23 -14.30 -21.21
C ALA A 457 -8.58 -14.11 -19.73
N GLY A 458 -7.75 -13.38 -18.98
CA GLY A 458 -7.97 -13.07 -17.58
C GLY A 458 -7.57 -14.19 -16.61
N TYR A 459 -7.92 -13.97 -15.34
CA TYR A 459 -7.60 -14.85 -14.22
C TYR A 459 -8.84 -15.18 -13.40
N GLN A 460 -8.74 -16.16 -12.51
CA GLN A 460 -9.71 -16.40 -11.45
C GLN A 460 -8.99 -16.55 -10.12
N ILE A 461 -9.54 -15.95 -9.07
CA ILE A 461 -9.05 -16.20 -7.70
C ILE A 461 -9.53 -17.58 -7.29
N MET A 462 -8.59 -18.49 -7.07
CA MET A 462 -8.86 -19.88 -6.69
C MET A 462 -8.97 -20.05 -5.18
N GLN A 463 -8.07 -19.41 -4.43
CA GLN A 463 -7.98 -19.63 -2.99
C GLN A 463 -7.27 -18.48 -2.26
N HIS A 464 -7.48 -18.45 -0.94
CA HIS A 464 -6.78 -17.61 0.01
C HIS A 464 -6.16 -18.48 1.10
N VAL A 465 -4.89 -18.27 1.41
CA VAL A 465 -4.18 -19.00 2.47
C VAL A 465 -3.55 -18.02 3.43
N GLU A 466 -3.84 -18.18 4.71
CA GLU A 466 -3.24 -17.39 5.78
C GLU A 466 -2.05 -18.15 6.39
N LEU A 467 -0.91 -17.46 6.52
CA LEU A 467 0.32 -17.99 7.11
C LEU A 467 0.72 -17.10 8.27
N LYS A 468 0.88 -17.68 9.46
CA LYS A 468 1.21 -16.91 10.67
C LYS A 468 2.60 -16.29 10.56
N THR A 469 2.68 -15.00 10.88
CA THR A 469 3.90 -14.19 10.85
C THR A 469 3.90 -13.27 12.08
N PRO A 470 4.03 -13.81 13.30
CA PRO A 470 3.94 -13.02 14.54
C PRO A 470 4.92 -11.85 14.52
N PHE A 471 4.45 -10.67 14.90
CA PHE A 471 5.18 -9.40 14.92
C PHE A 471 5.75 -8.96 13.57
N ARG A 472 5.26 -9.53 12.46
CA ARG A 472 5.76 -9.23 11.11
C ARG A 472 4.64 -8.72 10.24
N GLY A 473 4.99 -7.74 9.40
CA GLY A 473 4.07 -7.05 8.51
C GLY A 473 4.84 -6.33 7.42
N ASP A 474 4.14 -5.50 6.65
CA ASP A 474 4.65 -4.87 5.43
C ASP A 474 5.33 -5.89 4.51
N THR A 475 4.70 -7.05 4.40
CA THR A 475 5.26 -8.20 3.69
C THR A 475 5.23 -7.96 2.20
N MET A 476 6.39 -8.15 1.58
CA MET A 476 6.62 -7.96 0.16
C MET A 476 7.09 -9.28 -0.42
N MET A 477 6.54 -9.67 -1.57
CA MET A 477 6.86 -10.90 -2.27
C MET A 477 7.91 -10.64 -3.34
N SER A 478 8.83 -11.59 -3.50
CA SER A 478 9.77 -11.59 -4.62
C SER A 478 9.09 -11.99 -5.93
N ARG A 479 9.72 -11.64 -7.05
CA ARG A 479 9.10 -11.82 -8.37
C ARG A 479 8.84 -13.29 -8.72
N THR A 480 9.63 -14.25 -8.23
CA THR A 480 9.33 -15.68 -8.46
C THR A 480 8.21 -16.22 -7.57
N GLY A 481 7.74 -15.45 -6.58
CA GLY A 481 6.80 -15.90 -5.57
C GLY A 481 7.43 -16.79 -4.50
N LEU A 482 8.76 -16.91 -4.45
CA LEU A 482 9.46 -17.82 -3.53
C LEU A 482 9.97 -17.16 -2.24
N LEU A 483 10.09 -15.84 -2.18
CA LEU A 483 10.51 -15.13 -0.97
C LEU A 483 9.43 -14.16 -0.49
N LEU A 484 9.33 -14.04 0.82
CA LEU A 484 8.60 -13.00 1.53
C LEU A 484 9.57 -12.22 2.40
N GLY A 485 9.62 -10.90 2.25
CA GLY A 485 10.35 -9.99 3.11
C GLY A 485 9.39 -9.15 3.94
N SER A 486 9.43 -9.30 5.26
CA SER A 486 8.55 -8.58 6.19
C SER A 486 9.35 -7.72 7.15
N ARG A 487 8.88 -6.51 7.46
CA ARG A 487 9.41 -5.74 8.57
C ARG A 487 9.07 -6.43 9.89
N VAL A 488 9.99 -6.36 10.86
CA VAL A 488 9.78 -6.89 12.22
C VAL A 488 9.41 -5.75 13.16
N ALA A 489 8.21 -5.81 13.76
CA ALA A 489 7.71 -4.84 14.72
C ALA A 489 8.39 -5.03 16.09
N GLY A 490 9.38 -4.21 16.39
CA GLY A 490 10.06 -4.19 17.69
C GLY A 490 9.40 -3.26 18.70
N GLU A 491 9.94 -3.25 19.91
CA GLU A 491 9.46 -2.41 21.03
C GLU A 491 9.54 -0.90 20.75
N HIS A 492 10.64 -0.46 20.10
CA HIS A 492 10.91 0.96 19.83
C HIS A 492 10.91 1.31 18.33
N GLY A 493 10.33 0.46 17.47
CA GLY A 493 10.31 0.66 16.03
C GLY A 493 10.57 -0.63 15.25
N ALA A 494 10.70 -0.53 13.94
CA ALA A 494 11.04 -1.68 13.11
C ALA A 494 12.52 -2.07 13.31
N LEU A 495 12.80 -3.37 13.52
CA LEU A 495 14.16 -3.86 13.78
C LEU A 495 14.96 -4.17 12.50
N GLY A 496 14.28 -4.21 11.36
CA GLY A 496 14.80 -4.68 10.08
C GLY A 496 13.84 -5.68 9.44
N TYR A 497 14.39 -6.56 8.62
CA TYR A 497 13.63 -7.48 7.79
C TYR A 497 13.84 -8.93 8.16
N HIS A 498 12.76 -9.68 8.15
CA HIS A 498 12.75 -11.12 8.18
C HIS A 498 12.45 -11.62 6.77
N VAL A 499 13.32 -12.48 6.23
CA VAL A 499 13.14 -13.04 4.89
C VAL A 499 12.84 -14.53 4.99
N ASP A 500 11.63 -14.91 4.60
CA ASP A 500 11.15 -16.29 4.57
C ASP A 500 11.09 -16.81 3.12
N LYS A 501 11.40 -18.09 2.95
CA LYS A 501 11.07 -18.85 1.76
C LYS A 501 9.61 -19.31 1.84
N LEU A 502 8.81 -18.93 0.85
CA LEU A 502 7.51 -19.50 0.58
C LEU A 502 7.70 -20.79 -0.23
N THR A 503 7.36 -21.93 0.38
CA THR A 503 7.34 -23.22 -0.33
C THR A 503 5.90 -23.59 -0.60
N TYR A 504 5.62 -24.06 -1.81
CA TYR A 504 4.29 -24.47 -2.21
C TYR A 504 4.25 -25.86 -2.86
N GLN A 505 3.10 -26.52 -2.72
CA GLN A 505 2.76 -27.75 -3.43
C GLN A 505 1.40 -27.57 -4.08
N ARG A 506 1.31 -27.78 -5.39
CA ARG A 506 0.04 -27.79 -6.13
C ARG A 506 -0.57 -29.19 -6.04
N GLY A 507 -1.84 -29.26 -5.62
CA GLY A 507 -2.69 -30.45 -5.70
C GLY A 507 -3.99 -30.13 -6.43
N ASP A 508 -4.91 -31.10 -6.46
CA ASP A 508 -6.19 -30.96 -7.16
C ASP A 508 -7.07 -29.85 -6.56
N ASP A 509 -7.01 -29.68 -5.23
CA ASP A 509 -7.79 -28.68 -4.48
C ASP A 509 -7.07 -27.31 -4.37
N GLY A 510 -5.97 -27.10 -5.09
CA GLY A 510 -5.21 -25.84 -5.10
C GLY A 510 -3.80 -25.94 -4.52
N TYR A 511 -3.34 -24.89 -3.84
CA TYR A 511 -1.96 -24.76 -3.33
C TYR A 511 -1.89 -24.91 -1.81
N LYS A 512 -0.91 -25.70 -1.34
CA LYS A 512 -0.51 -25.75 0.07
C LYS A 512 0.78 -24.97 0.25
N PHE A 513 0.77 -23.98 1.12
CA PHE A 513 1.91 -23.12 1.40
C PHE A 513 2.53 -23.41 2.77
N SER A 514 3.84 -23.18 2.88
CA SER A 514 4.57 -23.18 4.15
C SER A 514 5.70 -22.14 4.11
N LEU A 515 6.06 -21.62 5.28
CA LEU A 515 7.15 -20.66 5.44
C LEU A 515 8.36 -21.31 6.10
N ARG A 516 9.55 -21.00 5.58
CA ARG A 516 10.82 -21.31 6.22
C ARG A 516 11.71 -20.08 6.20
N THR A 517 12.14 -19.63 7.36
CA THR A 517 13.09 -18.52 7.46
C THR A 517 14.41 -18.84 6.77
N LEU A 518 14.88 -17.92 5.94
CA LEU A 518 16.19 -17.98 5.29
C LEU A 518 17.21 -17.04 5.93
N GLY A 519 16.74 -15.93 6.49
CA GLY A 519 17.65 -14.92 7.01
C GLY A 519 16.96 -13.71 7.62
N ARG A 520 17.80 -12.84 8.18
CA ARG A 520 17.41 -11.56 8.77
C ARG A 520 18.37 -10.47 8.32
N ILE A 521 17.84 -9.27 8.11
CA ILE A 521 18.61 -8.12 7.61
C ILE A 521 18.33 -6.95 8.53
N CYS A 522 19.31 -6.59 9.34
CA CYS A 522 19.20 -5.54 10.35
C CYS A 522 19.61 -4.20 9.75
N MET A 523 18.64 -3.50 9.18
CA MET A 523 18.82 -2.17 8.61
C MET A 523 17.52 -1.39 8.76
N PRO A 524 17.60 -0.05 8.85
CA PRO A 524 16.40 0.77 8.84
C PRO A 524 15.70 0.70 7.48
N GLY A 525 14.43 1.08 7.47
CA GLY A 525 13.67 1.24 6.24
C GLY A 525 12.18 0.93 6.35
N ASN A 526 11.50 1.26 5.26
CA ASN A 526 10.08 1.01 5.05
C ASN A 526 9.87 -0.36 4.38
N LYS A 527 8.89 -0.50 3.50
CA LYS A 527 8.61 -1.78 2.82
C LYS A 527 9.79 -2.24 1.95
N ALA A 528 10.04 -3.54 1.92
CA ALA A 528 11.08 -4.14 1.10
C ALA A 528 10.68 -4.25 -0.39
N ASN A 529 11.65 -4.39 -1.28
CA ASN A 529 11.41 -4.89 -2.63
C ASN A 529 12.59 -5.78 -3.05
N PHE A 530 12.32 -6.78 -3.88
CA PHE A 530 13.33 -7.76 -4.30
C PHE A 530 13.69 -7.59 -5.76
N SER A 531 14.96 -7.78 -6.08
CA SER A 531 15.39 -7.87 -7.48
C SER A 531 14.83 -9.11 -8.16
N PHE A 532 14.76 -9.08 -9.49
CA PHE A 532 14.20 -10.17 -10.31
C PHE A 532 15.07 -11.44 -10.30
N ASP A 533 16.33 -11.33 -9.90
CA ASP A 533 17.24 -12.45 -9.62
C ASP A 533 17.25 -12.87 -8.14
N GLU A 534 16.44 -12.19 -7.32
CA GLU A 534 16.29 -12.38 -5.88
C GLU A 534 17.56 -12.20 -5.05
N ARG A 535 18.57 -11.53 -5.63
CA ARG A 535 19.84 -11.24 -4.98
C ARG A 535 19.78 -10.05 -4.03
N PHE A 536 19.00 -9.04 -4.36
CA PHE A 536 18.99 -7.78 -3.64
C PHE A 536 17.65 -7.55 -2.98
N LEU A 537 17.69 -7.03 -1.76
CA LEU A 537 16.57 -6.33 -1.13
C LEU A 537 16.85 -4.83 -1.17
N THR A 538 15.85 -4.04 -1.52
CA THR A 538 15.92 -2.58 -1.46
C THR A 538 14.78 -2.03 -0.61
N THR A 539 15.02 -0.88 0.02
CA THR A 539 14.00 -0.10 0.72
C THR A 539 14.38 1.38 0.71
N HIS A 540 13.47 2.25 1.14
CA HIS A 540 13.80 3.63 1.48
C HIS A 540 13.72 3.83 2.99
N HIS A 541 14.48 4.79 3.49
CA HIS A 541 14.52 5.19 4.90
C HIS A 541 14.47 6.71 5.00
N TYR A 542 13.54 7.24 5.79
CA TYR A 542 13.52 8.65 6.18
C TYR A 542 14.63 8.93 7.17
N LEU A 543 15.53 9.85 6.82
CA LEU A 543 16.76 10.06 7.57
C LEU A 543 16.47 10.68 8.95
N THR A 544 17.03 10.06 9.99
CA THR A 544 16.98 10.56 11.36
C THR A 544 18.36 11.06 11.80
N ARG A 545 18.47 11.53 13.04
CA ARG A 545 19.74 11.99 13.60
C ARG A 545 20.80 10.89 13.54
N GLU A 546 20.40 9.64 13.73
CA GLU A 546 21.26 8.47 13.81
C GLU A 546 22.00 8.17 12.49
N ASP A 547 21.52 8.68 11.34
CA ASP A 547 22.17 8.52 10.04
C ASP A 547 23.38 9.44 9.79
N PHE A 548 23.69 10.32 10.74
CA PHE A 548 24.72 11.36 10.58
C PHE A 548 25.82 11.24 11.64
N GLU A 549 27.06 11.55 11.23
CA GLU A 549 28.24 11.49 12.10
C GLU A 549 28.21 12.54 13.22
N SER A 550 27.50 13.66 13.02
CA SER A 550 27.40 14.73 14.02
C SER A 550 26.07 15.48 13.94
N ASP A 551 25.77 16.27 14.99
CA ASP A 551 24.59 17.13 15.04
C ASP A 551 24.63 18.20 13.95
N GLU A 552 25.82 18.76 13.68
CA GLU A 552 26.03 19.77 12.65
C GLU A 552 25.74 19.23 11.24
N ALA A 553 26.06 17.96 11.00
CA ALA A 553 25.75 17.30 9.73
C ALA A 553 24.23 17.06 9.56
N TYR A 554 23.52 16.83 10.67
CA TYR A 554 22.06 16.63 10.67
C TYR A 554 21.27 17.93 10.67
N GLU A 555 21.82 19.03 11.18
CA GLU A 555 21.12 20.31 11.36
C GLU A 555 20.31 20.77 10.14
N PRO A 556 20.83 20.71 8.88
CA PRO A 556 20.07 21.12 7.71
C PRO A 556 18.80 20.31 7.46
N TYR A 557 18.75 19.07 7.96
CA TYR A 557 17.65 18.13 7.74
C TYR A 557 16.51 18.29 8.75
N LYS A 558 16.74 18.90 9.91
CA LYS A 558 15.71 19.08 10.96
C LYS A 558 14.47 19.84 10.48
N ALA A 559 14.64 20.76 9.53
CA ALA A 559 13.57 21.62 9.04
C ALA A 559 12.92 21.14 7.73
N GLN A 560 13.60 20.27 6.97
CA GLN A 560 13.13 19.86 5.64
C GLN A 560 13.00 18.34 5.45
N GLY A 561 13.64 17.53 6.30
CA GLY A 561 13.72 16.08 6.15
C GLY A 561 14.53 15.65 4.92
N ALA A 562 14.69 14.34 4.76
CA ALA A 562 15.12 13.68 3.54
C ALA A 562 14.84 12.17 3.64
N ALA A 563 14.85 11.46 2.52
CA ALA A 563 14.82 10.00 2.51
C ALA A 563 15.80 9.43 1.49
N ASP A 564 16.46 8.33 1.85
CA ASP A 564 17.43 7.65 0.99
C ASP A 564 17.09 6.18 0.76
N ILE A 565 17.61 5.65 -0.33
CA ILE A 565 17.51 4.25 -0.71
C ILE A 565 18.64 3.46 -0.06
N TYR A 566 18.27 2.32 0.51
CA TYR A 566 19.17 1.32 1.04
C TYR A 566 19.02 0.00 0.28
N VAL A 567 20.14 -0.68 0.04
CA VAL A 567 20.21 -1.97 -0.64
C VAL A 567 20.99 -2.97 0.22
N ALA A 568 20.49 -4.19 0.32
CA ALA A 568 21.17 -5.34 0.91
C ALA A 568 21.46 -6.38 -0.19
N ASP A 569 22.72 -6.79 -0.32
CA ASP A 569 23.14 -7.86 -1.23
C ASP A 569 23.22 -9.19 -0.47
N PHE A 570 22.37 -10.13 -0.84
CA PHE A 570 22.26 -11.41 -0.15
C PHE A 570 23.49 -12.30 -0.30
N VAL A 571 24.28 -12.09 -1.36
CA VAL A 571 25.48 -12.90 -1.62
C VAL A 571 26.64 -12.43 -0.74
N THR A 572 26.83 -11.11 -0.63
CA THR A 572 27.97 -10.53 0.10
C THR A 572 27.64 -10.20 1.55
N GLY A 573 26.35 -10.13 1.92
CA GLY A 573 25.89 -9.64 3.21
C GLY A 573 26.06 -8.12 3.38
N LYS A 574 26.49 -7.41 2.33
CA LYS A 574 26.69 -5.97 2.37
C LYS A 574 25.35 -5.26 2.40
N LYS A 575 25.20 -4.30 3.32
CA LYS A 575 24.09 -3.35 3.39
C LYS A 575 24.63 -1.96 3.14
N GLU A 576 24.02 -1.22 2.22
CA GLU A 576 24.52 0.09 1.83
C GLU A 576 23.39 1.09 1.58
N ARG A 577 23.61 2.33 2.04
CA ARG A 577 22.87 3.51 1.57
C ARG A 577 23.41 3.89 0.20
N VAL A 578 22.59 3.82 -0.84
CA VAL A 578 23.02 4.01 -2.24
C VAL A 578 22.75 5.41 -2.77
N THR A 579 21.85 6.16 -2.13
CA THR A 579 21.60 7.57 -2.45
C THR A 579 22.12 8.52 -1.38
N ARG A 580 22.31 9.78 -1.76
CA ARG A 580 22.55 10.90 -0.84
C ARG A 580 21.65 12.09 -1.19
N MET A 581 20.43 12.06 -0.67
CA MET A 581 19.50 13.17 -0.81
C MET A 581 19.92 14.39 0.02
N MET A 582 19.72 15.59 -0.54
CA MET A 582 19.85 16.85 0.18
C MET A 582 18.61 17.11 1.06
N PRO A 583 18.66 18.06 2.01
CA PRO A 583 17.46 18.50 2.71
C PRO A 583 16.32 18.84 1.73
N GLY A 584 15.11 18.35 2.04
CA GLY A 584 13.92 18.50 1.21
C GLY A 584 13.84 17.54 0.01
N GLN A 585 14.79 16.62 -0.16
CA GLN A 585 14.77 15.60 -1.22
C GLN A 585 14.51 14.21 -0.64
N PHE A 586 13.61 13.46 -1.29
CA PHE A 586 13.15 12.16 -0.81
C PHE A 586 13.20 11.14 -1.93
N ALA A 587 14.14 10.19 -1.86
CA ALA A 587 14.16 9.03 -2.73
C ALA A 587 13.32 7.91 -2.10
N ILE A 588 12.25 7.50 -2.77
CA ILE A 588 11.23 6.59 -2.22
C ILE A 588 10.71 5.59 -3.25
N PHE A 589 10.02 4.57 -2.73
CA PHE A 589 9.44 3.45 -3.50
C PHE A 589 10.41 2.71 -4.43
N PRO A 590 11.62 2.34 -3.96
CA PRO A 590 12.55 1.61 -4.78
C PRO A 590 12.02 0.23 -5.18
N HIS A 591 12.32 -0.17 -6.41
CA HIS A 591 11.98 -1.47 -7.00
C HIS A 591 12.88 -1.74 -8.21
N PHE A 592 12.94 -2.99 -8.64
CA PHE A 592 13.84 -3.37 -9.72
C PHE A 592 13.12 -3.56 -11.05
N ARG A 593 13.81 -3.21 -12.14
CA ARG A 593 13.57 -3.73 -13.48
C ARG A 593 14.14 -5.13 -13.62
N SER A 594 13.64 -5.90 -14.58
CA SER A 594 14.02 -7.30 -14.74
C SER A 594 15.51 -7.56 -14.99
N ASP A 595 16.24 -6.59 -15.55
CA ASP A 595 17.67 -6.72 -15.82
C ASP A 595 18.56 -6.22 -14.67
N GLY A 596 17.98 -5.68 -13.59
CA GLY A 596 18.71 -5.25 -12.39
C GLY A 596 18.86 -3.73 -12.23
N TRP A 597 18.35 -2.90 -13.14
CA TRP A 597 18.23 -1.46 -12.88
C TRP A 597 17.30 -1.21 -11.69
N LEU A 598 17.74 -0.37 -10.75
CA LEU A 598 16.98 0.04 -9.57
C LEU A 598 16.20 1.31 -9.88
N TYR A 599 14.89 1.20 -10.00
CA TYR A 599 13.97 2.32 -10.21
C TYR A 599 13.44 2.83 -8.89
N PHE A 600 13.23 4.14 -8.79
CA PHE A 600 12.61 4.78 -7.64
C PHE A 600 12.11 6.17 -8.03
N MET A 601 11.35 6.79 -7.14
CA MET A 601 10.91 8.17 -7.30
C MET A 601 11.76 9.10 -6.45
N VAL A 602 12.15 10.25 -6.99
CA VAL A 602 12.67 11.38 -6.20
C VAL A 602 11.60 12.45 -6.12
N ARG A 603 11.18 12.80 -4.90
CA ARG A 603 10.42 14.01 -4.65
C ARG A 603 11.35 15.11 -4.17
N ASP A 604 11.32 16.26 -4.81
CA ASP A 604 12.15 17.41 -4.45
C ASP A 604 11.24 18.57 -4.02
N ALA A 605 11.13 18.77 -2.71
CA ALA A 605 10.34 19.86 -2.13
C ALA A 605 10.93 21.24 -2.46
N ASN A 606 12.22 21.32 -2.79
CA ASN A 606 12.87 22.59 -3.14
C ASN A 606 12.45 23.08 -4.54
N THR A 607 12.26 22.16 -5.48
CA THR A 607 11.81 22.47 -6.84
C THR A 607 10.30 22.25 -7.04
N LYS A 608 9.63 21.60 -6.07
CA LYS A 608 8.23 21.15 -6.13
C LYS A 608 7.97 20.20 -7.31
N LYS A 609 8.95 19.36 -7.61
CA LYS A 609 8.90 18.39 -8.71
C LYS A 609 9.11 16.98 -8.21
N GLU A 610 8.58 16.02 -8.97
CA GLU A 610 8.79 14.60 -8.76
C GLU A 610 9.43 14.00 -10.02
N TYR A 611 10.33 13.04 -9.82
CA TYR A 611 11.13 12.45 -10.88
C TYR A 611 11.10 10.93 -10.79
N ILE A 612 10.95 10.26 -11.93
CA ILE A 612 11.26 8.84 -12.07
C ILE A 612 12.75 8.73 -12.33
N VAL A 613 13.46 7.96 -11.50
CA VAL A 613 14.91 7.80 -11.56
C VAL A 613 15.27 6.32 -11.63
N ALA A 614 16.32 5.99 -12.39
CA ALA A 614 16.89 4.64 -12.42
C ALA A 614 18.38 4.67 -12.08
N SER A 615 18.86 3.67 -11.34
CA SER A 615 20.25 3.50 -10.91
C SER A 615 20.81 2.14 -11.32
N ASP A 616 22.08 2.11 -11.73
CA ASP A 616 22.80 0.89 -12.10
C ASP A 616 23.55 0.25 -10.92
N VAL A 617 23.28 0.66 -9.69
CA VAL A 617 24.02 0.20 -8.49
C VAL A 617 24.04 -1.32 -8.33
N ALA A 618 22.90 -2.00 -8.51
CA ALA A 618 22.82 -3.45 -8.38
C ALA A 618 23.53 -4.18 -9.54
N LEU A 619 23.51 -3.61 -10.75
CA LEU A 619 24.24 -4.13 -11.90
C LEU A 619 25.75 -4.10 -11.66
N ARG A 620 26.25 -2.98 -11.12
CA ARG A 620 27.67 -2.81 -10.75
C ARG A 620 28.07 -3.74 -9.62
N ALA A 621 27.23 -3.87 -8.58
CA ALA A 621 27.46 -4.79 -7.49
C ALA A 621 27.57 -6.25 -7.97
N THR A 622 26.68 -6.66 -8.88
CA THR A 622 26.72 -8.01 -9.48
C THR A 622 27.98 -8.24 -10.30
N ARG A 623 28.46 -7.24 -11.06
CA ARG A 623 29.74 -7.38 -11.80
C ARG A 623 30.95 -7.47 -10.90
N ALA A 624 30.96 -6.69 -9.82
CA ALA A 624 32.05 -6.70 -8.86
C ALA A 624 32.12 -8.04 -8.11
N ASN A 625 30.96 -8.68 -7.86
CA ASN A 625 30.84 -9.94 -7.14
C ASN A 625 29.85 -10.89 -7.85
N PRO A 626 30.26 -11.65 -8.89
CA PRO A 626 29.35 -12.43 -9.76
C PRO A 626 28.66 -13.67 -9.18
#